data_AF-A0A3C0ACS2-F1
#
_entry.id   AF-A0A3C0ACS2-F1
#
_cell.length_a   1.000
_cell.length_b   1.000
_cell.length_c   1.000
_cell.angle_alpha   90.00
_cell.angle_beta   90.00
_cell.angle_gamma   90.00
#
_symmetry.space_group_name_H-M   'P 1'
#
loop_
_entity.id
_entity.type
_entity.pdbx_description
1 polymer ?
#
loop_
_entity_poly.entity_id
_entity_poly.type
_entity_poly.pdbx_seq_one_letter_code
_entity_poly.pdbx_strand_id
1 'polypeptide(L)'
;PRTRERDAQYRRHAGTDAALSAADRSAAERLKIQRSFLAFHSPEIYRTAFLDLQTLKEDRESYYRSLPTSMIMQDRKQPQPTFVLMRGEYDKPGAQVSANIPASLGTLSEQQPRNRLGLARWLVDPQNPLTARVIVNRFWQMYFGNGLVKTTEDFGSQGSWPTHPELLDW
;
A
#
# COMPACT_ATOMS: atom_id res chain seq x y z
N PRO A 1 19.88 -23.39 -22.06
CA PRO A 1 19.17 -23.35 -23.37
C PRO A 1 18.71 -21.93 -23.78
N ARG A 2 18.04 -21.18 -22.88
CA ARG A 2 17.48 -19.84 -23.17
C ARG A 2 18.50 -18.71 -23.39
N THR A 3 19.72 -18.82 -22.84
CA THR A 3 20.80 -17.84 -23.00
C THR A 3 21.38 -17.83 -24.42
N ARG A 4 21.64 -19.01 -25.00
CA ARG A 4 22.21 -19.14 -26.36
C ARG A 4 21.31 -18.57 -27.46
N GLU A 5 19.99 -18.68 -27.33
CA GLU A 5 19.02 -18.11 -28.28
C GLU A 5 18.93 -16.58 -28.20
N ARG A 6 18.95 -16.02 -26.98
CA ARG A 6 18.98 -14.56 -26.77
C ARG A 6 20.27 -13.96 -27.33
N ASP A 7 21.41 -14.61 -27.11
CA ASP A 7 22.73 -14.18 -27.60
C ASP A 7 22.82 -14.20 -29.14
N ALA A 8 22.16 -15.17 -29.79
CA ALA A 8 22.07 -15.22 -31.25
C ALA A 8 21.17 -14.11 -31.83
N GLN A 9 20.10 -13.73 -31.12
CA GLN A 9 19.22 -12.63 -31.50
C GLN A 9 19.91 -11.26 -31.31
N TYR A 10 20.69 -11.08 -30.24
CA TYR A 10 21.50 -9.86 -30.05
C TYR A 10 22.53 -9.66 -31.16
N ARG A 11 23.18 -10.74 -31.64
CA ARG A 11 24.16 -10.67 -32.75
C ARG A 11 23.57 -10.16 -34.06
N ARG A 12 22.42 -10.71 -34.50
CA ARG A 12 21.85 -10.36 -35.82
C ARG A 12 21.38 -8.91 -35.88
N HIS A 13 20.79 -8.42 -34.81
CA HIS A 13 20.20 -7.09 -34.81
C HIS A 13 21.16 -5.99 -34.35
N ALA A 14 22.16 -6.28 -33.50
CA ALA A 14 23.16 -5.26 -33.16
C ALA A 14 24.01 -4.83 -34.37
N GLY A 15 24.22 -5.73 -35.34
CA GLY A 15 24.92 -5.42 -36.59
C GLY A 15 24.11 -4.49 -37.51
N THR A 16 22.79 -4.67 -37.61
CA THR A 16 21.91 -3.77 -38.38
C THR A 16 21.80 -2.40 -37.71
N ASP A 17 21.71 -2.38 -36.38
CA ASP A 17 21.56 -1.14 -35.61
C ASP A 17 22.89 -0.34 -35.59
N ALA A 18 24.04 -1.03 -35.70
CA ALA A 18 25.35 -0.41 -35.82
C ALA A 18 25.64 0.18 -37.22
N ALA A 19 24.87 -0.20 -38.24
CA ALA A 19 24.99 0.38 -39.59
C ALA A 19 24.34 1.77 -39.72
N LEU A 20 23.42 2.12 -38.81
CA LEU A 20 22.85 3.47 -38.71
C LEU A 20 23.89 4.48 -38.21
N SER A 21 23.77 5.75 -38.60
CA SER A 21 24.62 6.83 -38.09
C SER A 21 24.43 6.99 -36.57
N ALA A 22 25.46 7.43 -35.84
CA ALA A 22 25.37 7.56 -34.38
C ALA A 22 24.27 8.56 -33.94
N ALA A 23 23.96 9.56 -34.77
CA ALA A 23 22.95 10.57 -34.51
C ALA A 23 21.52 10.02 -34.63
N ASP A 24 21.29 9.08 -35.55
CA ASP A 24 19.95 8.57 -35.88
C ASP A 24 19.52 7.39 -34.99
N ARG A 25 20.39 6.88 -34.12
CA ARG A 25 20.10 5.75 -33.23
C ARG A 25 19.25 6.19 -32.03
N SER A 26 18.16 5.48 -31.78
CA SER A 26 17.36 5.56 -30.55
C SER A 26 18.13 5.08 -29.32
N ALA A 27 17.64 5.43 -28.12
CA ALA A 27 18.24 4.98 -26.86
C ALA A 27 18.27 3.44 -26.71
N ALA A 28 17.25 2.75 -27.24
CA ALA A 28 17.17 1.29 -27.19
C ALA A 28 18.20 0.62 -28.11
N GLU A 29 18.41 1.15 -29.32
CA GLU A 29 19.40 0.65 -30.28
C GLU A 29 20.83 0.87 -29.76
N ARG A 30 21.12 2.04 -29.18
CA ARG A 30 22.42 2.31 -28.54
C ARG A 30 22.72 1.33 -27.42
N LEU A 31 21.75 1.06 -26.55
CA LEU A 31 21.89 0.12 -25.44
C LEU A 31 22.16 -1.31 -25.93
N LYS A 32 21.53 -1.72 -27.03
CA LYS A 32 21.69 -3.04 -27.62
C LYS A 32 23.05 -3.24 -28.25
N ILE A 33 23.55 -2.23 -28.98
CA ILE A 33 24.91 -2.21 -29.53
C ILE A 33 25.92 -2.26 -28.37
N GLN A 34 25.74 -1.44 -27.34
CA GLN A 34 26.63 -1.42 -26.17
C GLN A 34 26.70 -2.78 -25.49
N ARG A 35 25.56 -3.43 -25.25
CA ARG A 35 25.51 -4.78 -24.67
C ARG A 35 26.17 -5.82 -25.56
N SER A 36 25.95 -5.76 -26.87
CA SER A 36 26.60 -6.66 -27.84
C SER A 36 28.13 -6.46 -27.88
N PHE A 37 28.58 -5.21 -27.82
CA PHE A 37 30.00 -4.89 -27.72
C PHE A 37 30.60 -5.45 -26.43
N LEU A 38 29.99 -5.19 -25.27
CA LEU A 38 30.47 -5.69 -23.98
C LEU A 38 30.51 -7.24 -23.93
N ALA A 39 29.52 -7.90 -24.50
CA ALA A 39 29.43 -9.36 -24.49
C ALA A 39 30.44 -10.05 -25.43
N PHE A 40 30.70 -9.48 -26.62
CA PHE A 40 31.41 -10.22 -27.68
C PHE A 40 32.69 -9.55 -28.19
N HIS A 41 32.80 -8.23 -28.12
CA HIS A 41 33.87 -7.46 -28.79
C HIS A 41 34.75 -6.66 -27.83
N SER A 42 34.41 -6.61 -26.54
CA SER A 42 35.17 -5.88 -25.53
C SER A 42 36.45 -6.63 -25.12
N PRO A 43 37.49 -5.91 -24.65
CA PRO A 43 38.66 -6.54 -24.04
C PRO A 43 38.27 -7.46 -22.89
N GLU A 44 39.08 -8.49 -22.66
CA GLU A 44 38.75 -9.59 -21.75
C GLU A 44 38.31 -9.12 -20.36
N ILE A 45 39.00 -8.12 -19.78
CA ILE A 45 38.71 -7.57 -18.46
C ILE A 45 37.30 -6.98 -18.34
N TYR A 46 36.79 -6.38 -19.41
CA TYR A 46 35.44 -5.80 -19.43
C TYR A 46 34.39 -6.86 -19.72
N ARG A 47 34.73 -7.86 -20.53
CA ARG A 47 33.85 -8.97 -20.84
C ARG A 47 33.61 -9.85 -19.62
N THR A 48 34.66 -10.19 -18.86
CA THR A 48 34.52 -10.96 -17.61
C THR A 48 33.68 -10.19 -16.59
N ALA A 49 34.01 -8.92 -16.32
CA ALA A 49 33.23 -8.09 -15.42
C ALA A 49 31.75 -7.95 -15.86
N PHE A 50 31.49 -7.87 -17.16
CA PHE A 50 30.13 -7.83 -17.70
C PHE A 50 29.39 -9.16 -17.48
N LEU A 51 30.04 -10.30 -17.71
CA LEU A 51 29.45 -11.63 -17.48
C LEU A 51 29.19 -11.86 -15.99
N ASP A 52 30.13 -11.51 -15.12
CA ASP A 52 29.97 -11.60 -13.66
C ASP A 52 28.81 -10.74 -13.16
N LEU A 53 28.64 -9.54 -13.74
CA LEU A 53 27.50 -8.69 -13.44
C LEU A 53 26.18 -9.37 -13.84
N GLN A 54 26.13 -10.04 -15.00
CA GLN A 54 24.92 -10.77 -15.42
C GLN A 54 24.62 -11.93 -14.48
N THR A 55 25.61 -12.74 -14.11
CA THR A 55 25.41 -13.86 -13.18
C THR A 55 24.94 -13.36 -11.82
N LEU A 56 25.59 -12.33 -11.26
CA LEU A 56 25.17 -11.72 -9.99
C LEU A 56 23.74 -11.16 -10.04
N LYS A 57 23.33 -10.60 -11.18
CA LYS A 57 21.92 -10.17 -11.35
C LYS A 57 20.97 -11.35 -11.37
N GLU A 58 21.31 -12.41 -12.10
CA GLU A 58 20.49 -13.63 -12.15
C GLU A 58 20.37 -14.29 -10.78
N ASP A 59 21.48 -14.39 -10.04
CA ASP A 59 21.53 -14.93 -8.68
C ASP A 59 20.67 -14.10 -7.72
N ARG A 60 20.79 -12.76 -7.79
CA ARG A 60 19.97 -11.85 -7.00
C ARG A 60 18.48 -12.02 -7.29
N GLU A 61 18.08 -12.08 -8.55
CA GLU A 61 16.68 -12.29 -8.92
C GLU A 61 16.18 -13.68 -8.51
N SER A 62 17.02 -14.71 -8.61
CA SER A 62 16.70 -16.06 -8.13
C SER A 62 16.50 -16.07 -6.62
N TYR A 63 17.39 -15.42 -5.87
CA TYR A 63 17.27 -15.24 -4.43
C TYR A 63 15.95 -14.52 -4.07
N TYR A 64 15.65 -13.38 -4.68
CA TYR A 64 14.39 -12.67 -4.40
C TYR A 64 13.14 -13.49 -4.73
N ARG A 65 13.16 -14.30 -5.80
CA ARG A 65 12.05 -15.21 -6.14
C ARG A 65 11.91 -16.38 -5.17
N SER A 66 13.00 -16.78 -4.51
CA SER A 66 12.99 -17.85 -3.51
C SER A 66 12.40 -17.39 -2.17
N LEU A 67 12.38 -16.08 -1.91
CA LEU A 67 11.81 -15.53 -0.68
C LEU A 67 10.28 -15.64 -0.72
N PRO A 68 9.64 -16.13 0.37
CA PRO A 68 8.19 -16.10 0.47
C PRO A 68 7.70 -14.65 0.50
N THR A 69 6.86 -14.29 -0.46
CA THR A 69 6.24 -12.96 -0.52
C THR A 69 4.80 -13.01 -0.01
N SER A 70 4.39 -11.98 0.73
CA SER A 70 2.99 -11.78 1.11
C SER A 70 2.45 -10.50 0.49
N MET A 71 1.18 -10.54 0.08
CA MET A 71 0.49 -9.36 -0.43
C MET A 71 0.19 -8.41 0.72
N ILE A 72 0.74 -7.20 0.66
CA ILE A 72 0.41 -6.11 1.58
C ILE A 72 -0.47 -5.08 0.89
N MET A 73 -1.37 -4.46 1.65
CA MET A 73 -2.15 -3.32 1.19
C MET A 73 -1.45 -2.03 1.59
N GLN A 74 -1.26 -1.12 0.64
CA GLN A 74 -0.68 0.20 0.90
C GLN A 74 -1.62 1.28 0.35
N ASP A 75 -1.77 2.38 1.10
CA ASP A 75 -2.48 3.56 0.62
C ASP A 75 -1.79 4.15 -0.61
N ARG A 76 -2.58 4.57 -1.60
CA ARG A 76 -2.05 5.23 -2.80
C ARG A 76 -1.50 6.61 -2.45
N LYS A 77 -0.43 7.03 -3.12
CA LYS A 77 0.14 8.39 -2.96
C LYS A 77 -0.87 9.50 -3.27
N GLN A 78 -1.74 9.26 -4.25
CA GLN A 78 -2.87 10.13 -4.58
C GLN A 78 -4.16 9.36 -4.32
N PRO A 79 -4.99 9.79 -3.35
CA PRO A 79 -6.28 9.16 -3.10
C PRO A 79 -7.20 9.33 -4.30
N GLN A 80 -8.03 8.32 -4.59
CA GLN A 80 -9.08 8.48 -5.58
C GLN A 80 -10.21 9.35 -5.02
N PRO A 81 -10.79 10.25 -5.82
CA PRO A 81 -11.94 11.03 -5.41
C PRO A 81 -13.11 10.10 -5.08
N THR A 82 -13.74 10.33 -3.93
CA THR A 82 -14.87 9.55 -3.43
C THR A 82 -16.07 10.48 -3.29
N PHE A 83 -17.27 9.98 -3.56
CA PHE A 83 -18.50 10.77 -3.60
C PHE A 83 -19.59 10.11 -2.74
N VAL A 84 -20.47 10.93 -2.18
CA VAL A 84 -21.72 10.44 -1.58
C VAL A 84 -22.62 9.94 -2.71
N LEU A 85 -23.06 8.69 -2.64
CA LEU A 85 -23.96 8.12 -3.66
C LEU A 85 -25.40 8.50 -3.38
N MET A 86 -26.05 9.18 -4.32
CA MET A 86 -27.44 9.62 -4.16
C MET A 86 -28.34 8.39 -4.13
N ARG A 87 -29.03 8.17 -3.00
CA ARG A 87 -29.85 6.97 -2.75
C ARG A 87 -29.07 5.64 -2.85
N GLY A 88 -27.74 5.69 -2.72
CA GLY A 88 -26.88 4.52 -2.86
C GLY A 88 -26.68 4.03 -4.30
N GLU A 89 -27.16 4.77 -5.30
CA GLU A 89 -27.00 4.43 -6.72
C GLU A 89 -25.57 4.76 -7.18
N TYR A 90 -24.84 3.75 -7.70
CA TYR A 90 -23.42 3.86 -8.05
C TYR A 90 -23.13 4.80 -9.23
N ASP A 91 -24.13 4.99 -10.10
CA ASP A 91 -24.10 5.84 -11.29
C ASP A 91 -24.56 7.29 -11.00
N LYS A 92 -25.01 7.57 -9.78
CA LYS A 92 -25.44 8.91 -9.34
C LYS A 92 -24.53 9.45 -8.23
N PRO A 93 -23.28 9.82 -8.54
CA PRO A 93 -22.41 10.48 -7.58
C PRO A 93 -22.94 11.87 -7.24
N GLY A 94 -23.00 12.17 -5.94
CA GLY A 94 -23.31 13.47 -5.39
C GLY A 94 -22.04 14.24 -5.01
N ALA A 95 -22.04 14.86 -3.84
CA ALA A 95 -20.91 15.66 -3.36
C ALA A 95 -19.65 14.80 -3.14
N GLN A 96 -18.49 15.34 -3.53
CA GLN A 96 -17.20 14.74 -3.21
C GLN A 96 -16.94 14.84 -1.70
N VAL A 97 -16.39 13.78 -1.13
CA VAL A 97 -16.04 13.69 0.29
C VAL A 97 -14.59 13.27 0.48
N SER A 98 -14.04 13.63 1.63
CA SER A 98 -12.72 13.23 2.09
C SER A 98 -12.83 12.34 3.32
N ALA A 99 -11.77 11.58 3.61
CA ALA A 99 -11.71 10.74 4.80
C ALA A 99 -11.69 11.60 6.06
N ASN A 100 -12.70 11.43 6.92
CA ASN A 100 -12.79 12.08 8.21
C ASN A 100 -13.70 11.27 9.17
N ILE A 101 -13.76 11.68 10.43
CA ILE A 101 -14.74 11.16 11.39
C ILE A 101 -16.08 11.91 11.25
N PRO A 102 -17.21 11.32 11.68
CA PRO A 102 -18.47 12.03 11.80
C PRO A 102 -18.33 13.26 12.71
N ALA A 103 -18.76 14.43 12.22
CA ALA A 103 -18.60 15.68 12.95
C ALA A 103 -19.33 15.72 14.31
N SER A 104 -20.38 14.90 14.48
CA SER A 104 -21.10 14.75 15.75
C SER A 104 -20.29 14.04 16.84
N LEU A 105 -19.22 13.33 16.48
CA LEU A 105 -18.34 12.61 17.40
C LEU A 105 -17.07 13.40 17.75
N GLY A 106 -16.99 14.67 17.32
CA GLY A 106 -15.87 15.56 17.57
C GLY A 106 -15.04 15.82 16.31
N THR A 107 -13.76 16.11 16.50
CA THR A 107 -12.83 16.44 15.43
C THR A 107 -11.60 15.55 15.48
N LEU A 108 -11.10 15.16 14.30
CA LEU A 108 -9.82 14.50 14.17
C LEU A 108 -8.73 15.58 14.07
N SER A 109 -7.74 15.51 14.95
CA SER A 109 -6.60 16.44 15.03
C SER A 109 -5.91 16.59 13.67
N GLU A 110 -5.43 17.80 13.36
CA GLU A 110 -4.72 18.10 12.11
C GLU A 110 -3.40 17.34 11.97
N GLN A 111 -2.80 16.95 13.11
CA GLN A 111 -1.57 16.16 13.16
C GLN A 111 -1.82 14.68 12.79
N GLN A 112 -3.07 14.21 12.78
CA GLN A 112 -3.38 12.83 12.41
C GLN A 112 -3.57 12.70 10.89
N PRO A 113 -3.04 11.62 10.27
CA PRO A 113 -3.24 11.38 8.86
C PRO A 113 -4.71 11.10 8.56
N ARG A 114 -5.22 11.61 7.42
CA ARG A 114 -6.60 11.38 6.97
C ARG A 114 -6.74 10.01 6.28
N ASN A 115 -6.44 8.96 7.02
CA ASN A 115 -6.53 7.57 6.57
C ASN A 115 -6.90 6.64 7.74
N ARG A 116 -6.85 5.32 7.50
CA ARG A 116 -7.22 4.31 8.50
C ARG A 116 -6.38 4.40 9.77
N LEU A 117 -5.11 4.78 9.67
CA LEU A 117 -4.24 4.95 10.83
C LEU A 117 -4.69 6.11 11.72
N GLY A 118 -5.07 7.24 11.13
CA GLY A 118 -5.60 8.38 11.89
C GLY A 118 -6.91 8.04 12.58
N LEU A 119 -7.81 7.32 11.90
CA LEU A 119 -9.06 6.82 12.51
C LEU A 119 -8.77 5.88 13.68
N ALA A 120 -7.84 4.93 13.51
CA ALA A 120 -7.48 3.98 14.56
C ALA A 120 -6.91 4.69 15.80
N ARG A 121 -6.04 5.69 15.59
CA ARG A 121 -5.48 6.50 16.68
C ARG A 121 -6.57 7.31 17.40
N TRP A 122 -7.50 7.89 16.66
CA TRP A 122 -8.64 8.61 17.24
C TRP A 122 -9.59 7.69 18.02
N LEU A 123 -9.78 6.46 17.55
CA LEU A 123 -10.67 5.50 18.21
C LEU A 123 -10.17 5.13 19.61
N VAL A 124 -8.85 5.02 19.79
CA VAL A 124 -8.21 4.68 21.08
C VAL A 124 -7.65 5.91 21.82
N ASP A 125 -7.97 7.12 21.35
CA ASP A 125 -7.51 8.34 22.00
C ASP A 125 -8.18 8.48 23.38
N PRO A 126 -7.45 8.80 24.46
CA PRO A 126 -8.04 9.05 25.77
C PRO A 126 -9.10 10.15 25.78
N GLN A 127 -9.07 11.07 24.82
CA GLN A 127 -10.07 12.13 24.67
C GLN A 127 -11.34 11.63 23.97
N ASN A 128 -11.38 10.39 23.47
CA ASN A 128 -12.57 9.78 22.88
C ASN A 128 -13.44 9.16 23.98
N PRO A 129 -14.58 9.78 24.34
CA PRO A 129 -15.36 9.34 25.51
C PRO A 129 -16.15 8.06 25.25
N LEU A 130 -16.35 7.63 24.00
CA LEU A 130 -17.28 6.54 23.68
C LEU A 130 -16.60 5.18 23.70
N THR A 131 -15.43 5.05 23.09
CA THR A 131 -14.78 3.73 22.93
C THR A 131 -14.49 3.08 24.28
N ALA A 132 -13.90 3.84 25.21
CA ALA A 132 -13.57 3.34 26.54
C ALA A 132 -14.83 2.92 27.31
N ARG A 133 -15.87 3.76 27.31
CA ARG A 133 -17.15 3.47 27.99
C ARG A 133 -17.81 2.19 27.48
N VAL A 134 -17.86 2.01 26.16
CA VAL A 134 -18.45 0.80 25.55
C VAL A 134 -17.66 -0.46 25.95
N ILE A 135 -16.33 -0.40 25.90
CA ILE A 135 -15.49 -1.54 26.26
C ILE A 135 -15.58 -1.87 27.75
N VAL A 136 -15.53 -0.88 28.64
CA VAL A 136 -15.70 -1.07 30.08
C VAL A 136 -17.05 -1.71 30.39
N ASN A 137 -18.13 -1.27 29.75
CA ASN A 137 -19.43 -1.88 29.93
C ASN A 137 -19.49 -3.34 29.45
N ARG A 138 -18.87 -3.65 28.30
CA ARG A 138 -18.77 -5.04 27.80
C ARG A 138 -18.02 -5.92 28.80
N PHE A 139 -16.88 -5.46 29.32
CA PHE A 139 -16.15 -6.21 30.34
C PHE A 139 -16.98 -6.38 31.62
N TRP A 140 -17.62 -5.32 32.10
CA TRP A 140 -18.49 -5.39 33.26
C TRP A 140 -19.60 -6.44 33.09
N GLN A 141 -20.28 -6.43 31.95
CA GLN A 141 -21.29 -7.43 31.64
C GLN A 141 -20.70 -8.85 31.59
N MET A 142 -19.51 -9.05 31.02
CA MET A 142 -18.86 -10.36 30.97
C MET A 142 -18.57 -10.93 32.36
N TYR A 143 -18.20 -10.08 33.32
CA TYR A 143 -17.89 -10.51 34.69
C TYR A 143 -19.13 -10.65 35.58
N PHE A 144 -20.12 -9.77 35.44
CA PHE A 144 -21.27 -9.67 36.37
C PHE A 144 -22.61 -10.10 35.76
N GLY A 145 -22.63 -10.50 34.48
CA GLY A 145 -23.83 -10.94 33.75
C GLY A 145 -24.75 -9.81 33.28
N ASN A 146 -24.63 -8.60 33.83
CA ASN A 146 -25.38 -7.42 33.41
C ASN A 146 -24.43 -6.23 33.28
N GLY A 147 -24.58 -5.42 32.21
CA GLY A 147 -23.79 -4.20 32.02
C GLY A 147 -24.23 -3.06 32.94
N LEU A 148 -23.35 -2.08 33.13
CA LEU A 148 -23.71 -0.77 33.72
C LEU A 148 -24.81 -0.11 32.89
N VAL A 149 -24.67 -0.17 31.57
CA VAL A 149 -25.70 0.06 30.56
C VAL A 149 -26.22 -1.31 30.10
N LYS A 150 -27.52 -1.55 30.28
CA LYS A 150 -28.16 -2.84 29.97
C LYS A 150 -28.20 -3.11 28.46
N THR A 151 -28.34 -2.06 27.65
CA THR A 151 -28.32 -2.12 26.18
C THR A 151 -26.88 -2.04 25.66
N THR A 152 -26.11 -3.12 25.79
CA THR A 152 -24.67 -3.11 25.46
C THR A 152 -24.33 -2.73 24.02
N GLU A 153 -25.27 -2.94 23.09
CA GLU A 153 -25.10 -2.59 21.68
C GLU A 153 -25.61 -1.17 21.33
N ASP A 154 -26.18 -0.43 22.30
CA ASP A 154 -26.71 0.91 22.10
C ASP A 154 -26.39 1.84 23.27
N PHE A 155 -25.45 2.75 23.02
CA PHE A 155 -25.04 3.85 23.91
C PHE A 155 -25.58 5.21 23.45
N GLY A 156 -26.45 5.20 22.44
CA GLY A 156 -27.09 6.38 21.88
C GLY A 156 -28.41 6.72 22.59
N SER A 157 -29.27 7.46 21.89
CA SER A 157 -30.54 7.95 22.44
C SER A 157 -31.58 6.87 22.71
N GLN A 158 -31.42 5.67 22.15
CA GLN A 158 -32.30 4.52 22.40
C GLN A 158 -31.73 3.55 23.45
N GLY A 159 -30.53 3.84 23.96
CA GLY A 159 -29.89 3.07 25.02
C GLY A 159 -30.51 3.30 26.39
N SER A 160 -30.39 2.31 27.28
CA SER A 160 -30.72 2.45 28.69
C SER A 160 -29.70 3.35 29.40
N TRP A 161 -30.15 4.15 30.36
CA TRP A 161 -29.23 4.92 31.21
C TRP A 161 -28.31 4.01 32.03
N PRO A 162 -27.04 4.40 32.26
CA PRO A 162 -26.14 3.67 33.13
C PRO A 162 -26.68 3.63 34.56
N THR A 163 -26.58 2.47 35.22
CA THR A 163 -26.98 2.32 36.63
C THR A 163 -26.05 3.09 37.58
N HIS A 164 -24.76 3.14 37.27
CA HIS A 164 -23.74 3.84 38.05
C HIS A 164 -22.83 4.63 37.09
N PRO A 165 -23.25 5.83 36.68
CA PRO A 165 -22.55 6.60 35.63
C PRO A 165 -21.12 6.98 36.02
N GLU A 166 -20.86 7.20 37.31
CA GLU A 166 -19.51 7.57 37.79
C GLU A 166 -18.47 6.46 37.57
N LEU A 167 -18.88 5.21 37.38
CA LEU A 167 -17.97 4.12 37.01
C LEU A 167 -17.56 4.14 35.53
N LEU A 168 -18.20 4.97 34.69
CA LEU A 168 -17.91 5.15 33.27
C LEU A 168 -17.14 6.45 32.96
N ASP A 169 -17.02 7.37 33.92
CA ASP A 169 -16.48 8.73 33.74
C ASP A 169 -15.10 8.92 34.41
N TRP A 170 -14.22 7.94 34.28
CA TRP A 170 -12.88 7.92 34.91
C TRP A 170 -11.73 8.09 33.91
#